data_AF-A0A2A2L022-F1
#
_entry.id   AF-A0A2A2L022-F1
#
_cell.length_a   1.000
_cell.length_b   1.000
_cell.length_c   1.000
_cell.angle_alpha   90.00
_cell.angle_beta   90.00
_cell.angle_gamma   90.00
#
_symmetry.space_group_name_H-M   'P 1'
#
loop_
_entity.id
_entity.type
_entity.pdbx_description
1 polymer ?
#
loop_
_entity_poly.entity_id
_entity_poly.type
_entity_poly.pdbx_seq_one_letter_code
_entity_poly.pdbx_strand_id
1 'polypeptide(L)'
;MIAFLFGLLIGGLAVALCFIYWLLSEIWTTPEVADPFVDQFPPIQIPEELRAFLKTGEDGQGISKWESCRSLSLLFMMIFQEHMDNRLLRRWCHKRLQMELNDITTRNSAGRLINDIRIRQLSLGTKFPLINSIRVEKVDMAEDRNSFETIVFLLDIDYTGGFEASIDVSTVFNRNMRLSVKITKLAGLVRLILSRNPYNYWTFSFVSAPKFEPEVRFKLFFFFSKI
;
A
#
# COMPACT_ATOMS: atom_id res chain seq x y z
N MET A 1 65.85 55.38 -16.65
CA MET A 1 65.16 55.86 -15.43
C MET A 1 63.72 56.29 -15.71
N ILE A 2 63.46 57.15 -16.71
CA ILE A 2 62.11 57.65 -17.05
C ILE A 2 61.13 56.53 -17.44
N ALA A 3 61.53 55.57 -18.28
CA ALA A 3 60.67 54.44 -18.68
C ALA A 3 60.25 53.54 -17.50
N PHE A 4 61.11 53.39 -16.49
CA PHE A 4 60.81 52.63 -15.28
C PHE A 4 59.77 53.35 -14.40
N LEU A 5 59.89 54.68 -14.26
CA LEU A 5 58.91 55.49 -13.54
C LEU A 5 57.54 55.49 -14.22
N PHE A 6 57.50 55.54 -15.56
CA PHE A 6 56.25 55.41 -16.32
C PHE A 6 55.62 54.03 -16.15
N GLY A 7 56.41 52.95 -16.18
CA GLY A 7 55.91 51.60 -15.95
C GLY A 7 55.31 51.42 -14.55
N LEU A 8 55.93 52.01 -13.52
CA LEU A 8 55.45 51.94 -12.14
C LEU A 8 54.16 52.75 -11.94
N LEU A 9 54.04 53.92 -12.58
CA LEU A 9 52.82 54.73 -12.56
C LEU A 9 51.65 54.03 -13.27
N ILE A 10 51.88 53.48 -14.47
CA ILE A 10 50.83 52.79 -15.23
C ILE A 10 50.41 51.49 -14.53
N GLY A 11 51.38 50.73 -14.00
CA GLY A 11 51.11 49.53 -13.21
C GLY A 11 50.33 49.82 -11.94
N GLY A 12 50.72 50.86 -11.19
CA GLY A 12 50.00 51.30 -9.99
C GLY A 12 48.57 51.74 -10.30
N LEU A 13 48.37 52.46 -11.40
CA LEU A 13 47.05 52.93 -11.84
C LEU A 13 46.16 51.77 -12.29
N ALA A 14 46.71 50.76 -12.97
CA ALA A 14 45.98 49.55 -13.34
C ALA A 14 45.51 48.75 -12.11
N VAL A 15 46.38 48.60 -11.10
CA VAL A 15 46.01 47.93 -9.84
C VAL A 15 44.93 48.71 -9.10
N ALA A 16 45.04 50.04 -9.04
CA ALA A 16 44.03 50.89 -8.41
C ALA A 16 42.67 50.78 -9.12
N LEU A 17 42.65 50.75 -10.46
CA LEU A 17 41.41 50.58 -11.23
C LEU A 17 40.78 49.20 -11.03
N CYS A 18 41.58 48.12 -10.99
CA CYS A 18 41.08 46.79 -10.68
C CYS A 18 40.49 46.72 -9.26
N PHE A 19 41.14 47.38 -8.29
CA PHE A 19 40.64 47.44 -6.92
C PHE A 19 39.33 48.23 -6.82
N ILE A 20 39.23 49.38 -7.51
CA ILE A 20 37.99 50.17 -7.58
C ILE A 20 36.87 49.37 -8.28
N TYR A 21 37.18 48.65 -9.36
CA TYR A 21 36.21 47.80 -10.04
C TYR A 21 35.70 46.69 -9.11
N TRP A 22 36.58 46.04 -8.36
CA TRP A 22 36.20 45.02 -7.38
C TRP A 22 35.30 45.60 -6.28
N LEU A 23 35.68 46.75 -5.71
CA LEU A 23 34.93 47.43 -4.66
C LEU A 23 33.55 47.91 -5.15
N LEU A 24 33.47 48.37 -6.41
CA LEU A 24 32.20 48.70 -7.04
C LEU A 24 31.37 47.44 -7.32
N SER A 25 31.98 46.31 -7.70
CA SER A 25 31.24 45.07 -7.96
C SER A 25 30.49 44.55 -6.74
N GLU A 26 31.03 44.71 -5.52
CA GLU A 26 30.33 44.41 -4.26
C GLU A 26 29.16 45.37 -3.95
N ILE A 27 29.19 46.61 -4.48
CA ILE A 27 28.09 47.57 -4.31
C ILE A 27 26.94 47.27 -5.29
N TRP A 28 27.24 46.69 -6.45
CA TRP A 28 26.26 46.30 -7.48
C TRP A 28 25.81 44.84 -7.41
N THR A 29 26.34 44.02 -6.48
CA THR A 29 25.70 42.76 -6.14
C THR A 29 24.35 43.08 -5.51
N THR A 30 23.28 42.83 -6.29
CA THR A 30 21.90 42.87 -5.81
C THR A 30 21.83 42.13 -4.48
N PRO A 31 21.24 42.71 -3.42
CA PRO A 31 21.00 41.97 -2.20
C PRO A 31 20.30 40.67 -2.60
N GLU A 32 20.87 39.55 -2.17
CA GLU A 32 20.25 38.24 -2.32
C GLU A 32 18.80 38.40 -1.85
N VAL A 33 17.85 38.36 -2.80
CA VAL A 33 16.43 38.46 -2.47
C VAL A 33 16.22 37.25 -1.58
N ALA A 34 16.05 37.48 -0.28
CA ALA A 34 15.69 36.41 0.64
C ALA A 34 14.49 35.72 0.00
N ASP A 35 14.69 34.47 -0.44
CA ASP A 35 13.60 33.67 -0.98
C ASP A 35 12.45 33.82 0.01
N PRO A 36 11.22 34.14 -0.47
CA PRO A 36 10.10 34.25 0.44
C PRO A 36 10.10 32.96 1.26
N PHE A 37 10.17 33.08 2.59
CA PHE A 37 10.04 31.95 3.50
C PHE A 37 8.67 31.31 3.19
N VAL A 38 8.64 30.38 2.24
CA VAL A 38 7.50 29.54 1.99
C VAL A 38 7.51 28.61 3.18
N ASP A 39 6.55 28.78 4.09
CA ASP A 39 6.32 27.83 5.17
C ASP A 39 6.18 26.44 4.53
N GLN A 40 7.22 25.63 4.66
CA GLN A 40 7.31 24.34 3.97
C GLN A 40 6.26 23.35 4.52
N PHE A 41 5.69 23.65 5.70
CA PHE A 41 4.77 22.79 6.42
C PHE A 41 3.58 23.59 6.97
N PRO A 42 2.68 24.08 6.10
CA PRO A 42 1.42 24.67 6.56
C PRO A 42 0.61 23.61 7.34
N PRO A 43 -0.20 24.02 8.33
CA PRO A 43 -1.04 23.09 9.08
C PRO A 43 -2.02 22.37 8.15
N ILE A 44 -2.24 21.08 8.40
CA ILE A 44 -3.19 20.27 7.62
C ILE A 44 -4.60 20.86 7.79
N GLN A 45 -5.30 21.07 6.68
CA GLN A 45 -6.69 21.51 6.68
C GLN A 45 -7.54 20.51 5.90
N ILE A 46 -8.68 20.15 6.47
CA ILE A 46 -9.65 19.28 5.80
C ILE A 46 -10.54 20.16 4.91
N PRO A 47 -10.61 19.89 3.59
CA PRO A 47 -11.51 20.59 2.68
C PRO A 47 -12.97 20.58 3.15
N GLU A 48 -13.67 21.69 2.95
CA GLU A 48 -15.08 21.83 3.36
C GLU A 48 -16.00 20.83 2.66
N GLU A 49 -15.68 20.47 1.42
CA GLU A 49 -16.39 19.48 0.62
C GLU A 49 -16.40 18.11 1.31
N LEU A 50 -15.28 17.69 1.88
CA LEU A 50 -15.19 16.43 2.63
C LEU A 50 -15.99 16.53 3.93
N ARG A 51 -15.95 17.67 4.62
CA ARG A 51 -16.78 17.90 5.82
C ARG A 51 -18.27 17.87 5.50
N ALA A 52 -18.67 18.38 4.34
CA ALA A 52 -20.04 18.33 3.85
C ALA A 52 -20.44 16.88 3.49
N PHE A 53 -19.57 16.14 2.82
CA PHE A 53 -19.77 14.73 2.48
C PHE A 53 -20.00 13.86 3.72
N LEU A 54 -19.26 14.12 4.81
CA LEU A 54 -19.45 13.44 6.11
C LEU A 54 -20.79 13.76 6.79
N LYS A 55 -21.67 14.57 6.20
CA LYS A 55 -23.02 14.84 6.69
C LYS A 55 -24.11 14.31 5.76
N THR A 56 -23.75 13.63 4.67
CA THR A 56 -24.72 13.18 3.65
C THR A 56 -25.28 11.78 3.93
N GLY A 57 -25.04 11.20 5.11
CA GLY A 57 -25.58 9.89 5.48
C GLY A 57 -27.10 9.91 5.63
N GLU A 58 -27.82 9.18 4.77
CA GLU A 58 -29.29 9.16 4.75
C GLU A 58 -29.89 8.01 5.61
N ASP A 59 -29.09 6.99 5.94
CA ASP A 59 -29.58 5.70 6.45
C ASP A 59 -29.64 5.58 7.99
N GLY A 60 -29.37 6.67 8.73
CA GLY A 60 -29.26 6.63 10.20
C GLY A 60 -28.12 5.78 10.77
N GLN A 61 -27.33 5.12 9.92
CA GLN A 61 -26.24 4.21 10.28
C GLN A 61 -24.82 4.75 10.04
N GLY A 62 -24.64 5.91 9.39
CA GLY A 62 -23.29 6.43 9.22
C GLY A 62 -23.17 7.68 8.37
N ILE A 63 -22.33 8.55 8.91
CA ILE A 63 -21.65 9.75 8.43
C ILE A 63 -21.73 10.04 6.92
N SER A 64 -21.45 9.10 6.00
CA SER A 64 -21.57 9.34 4.54
C SER A 64 -22.54 8.42 3.82
N LYS A 65 -23.01 8.86 2.64
CA LYS A 65 -23.74 8.01 1.70
C LYS A 65 -22.83 6.96 1.06
N TRP A 66 -23.44 5.94 0.45
CA TRP A 66 -22.73 4.98 -0.40
C TRP A 66 -22.36 5.61 -1.75
N GLU A 67 -21.12 5.39 -2.18
CA GLU A 67 -20.60 5.84 -3.47
C GLU A 67 -20.10 4.67 -4.29
N SER A 68 -20.31 4.72 -5.61
CA SER A 68 -19.82 3.69 -6.52
C SER A 68 -18.31 3.80 -6.75
N CYS A 69 -17.58 2.70 -6.67
CA CYS A 69 -16.11 2.68 -6.84
C CYS A 69 -15.64 2.00 -8.13
N ARG A 70 -16.41 2.14 -9.22
CA ARG A 70 -16.10 1.48 -10.49
C ARG A 70 -14.82 2.00 -11.13
N SER A 71 -14.60 3.33 -11.11
CA SER A 71 -13.35 3.94 -11.61
C SER A 71 -12.13 3.46 -10.82
N LEU A 72 -12.24 3.41 -9.50
CA LEU A 72 -11.18 2.92 -8.63
C LEU A 72 -10.90 1.42 -8.86
N SER A 73 -11.94 0.62 -9.06
CA SER A 73 -11.80 -0.79 -9.41
C SER A 73 -11.09 -0.98 -10.75
N LEU A 74 -11.37 -0.13 -11.75
CA LEU A 74 -10.67 -0.13 -13.04
C LEU A 74 -9.18 0.23 -12.87
N LEU A 75 -8.89 1.25 -12.05
CA LEU A 75 -7.51 1.63 -11.73
C LEU A 75 -6.76 0.47 -11.07
N PHE A 76 -7.35 -0.20 -10.08
CA PHE A 76 -6.70 -1.34 -9.43
C PHE A 76 -6.58 -2.54 -10.35
N MET A 77 -7.54 -2.77 -11.25
CA MET A 77 -7.42 -3.81 -12.27
C MET A 77 -6.22 -3.54 -13.19
N MET A 78 -5.99 -2.29 -13.60
CA MET A 78 -4.82 -1.91 -14.41
C MET A 78 -3.50 -2.18 -13.65
N ILE A 79 -3.41 -1.75 -12.39
CA ILE A 79 -2.23 -2.00 -11.54
C ILE A 79 -2.02 -3.51 -11.34
N PHE A 80 -3.10 -4.26 -11.14
CA PHE A 80 -3.05 -5.69 -10.98
C PHE A 80 -2.56 -6.39 -12.25
N GLN A 81 -3.01 -5.96 -13.44
CA GLN A 81 -2.52 -6.50 -14.70
C GLN A 81 -1.00 -6.29 -14.85
N GLU A 82 -0.48 -5.12 -14.49
CA GLU A 82 0.95 -4.83 -14.55
C GLU A 82 1.78 -5.66 -13.55
N HIS A 83 1.21 -5.96 -12.39
CA HIS A 83 1.96 -6.59 -11.29
C HIS A 83 1.68 -8.08 -11.06
N MET A 84 0.62 -8.66 -11.63
CA MET A 84 0.27 -10.07 -11.40
C MET A 84 1.41 -11.02 -11.79
N ASP A 85 2.10 -10.72 -12.90
CA ASP A 85 3.22 -11.52 -13.39
C ASP A 85 4.56 -11.14 -12.75
N ASN A 86 4.57 -10.16 -11.85
CA ASN A 86 5.77 -9.80 -11.12
C ASN A 86 6.19 -10.94 -10.19
N ARG A 87 7.41 -11.45 -10.43
CA ARG A 87 8.02 -12.51 -9.61
C ARG A 87 8.10 -12.13 -8.13
N LEU A 88 8.23 -10.85 -7.80
CA LEU A 88 8.26 -10.36 -6.41
C LEU A 88 6.90 -10.57 -5.73
N LEU A 89 5.80 -10.17 -6.39
CA LEU A 89 4.45 -10.35 -5.86
C LEU A 89 4.14 -11.83 -5.64
N ARG A 90 4.42 -12.67 -6.65
CA ARG A 90 4.20 -14.12 -6.55
C ARG A 90 4.99 -14.75 -5.40
N ARG A 91 6.26 -14.38 -5.24
CA ARG A 91 7.10 -14.85 -4.12
C ARG A 91 6.59 -14.36 -2.78
N TRP A 92 6.17 -13.11 -2.70
CA TRP A 92 5.61 -12.54 -1.48
C TRP A 92 4.32 -13.26 -1.08
N CYS A 93 3.38 -13.44 -2.00
CA CYS A 93 2.13 -14.18 -1.75
C CYS A 93 2.41 -15.62 -1.34
N HIS A 94 3.32 -16.31 -2.03
CA HIS A 94 3.71 -17.68 -1.70
C HIS A 94 4.26 -17.77 -0.28
N LYS A 95 5.24 -16.92 0.08
CA LYS A 95 5.80 -16.87 1.44
C LYS A 95 4.74 -16.55 2.48
N ARG A 96 3.88 -15.56 2.22
CA ARG A 96 2.82 -15.14 3.14
C ARG A 96 1.84 -16.29 3.40
N LEU A 97 1.34 -16.94 2.36
CA LEU A 97 0.43 -18.08 2.49
C LEU A 97 1.10 -19.28 3.15
N GLN A 98 2.37 -19.55 2.82
CA GLN A 98 3.12 -20.64 3.44
C GLN A 98 3.28 -20.43 4.95
N MET A 99 3.51 -19.19 5.40
CA MET A 99 3.55 -18.84 6.83
C MET A 99 2.20 -19.09 7.51
N GLU A 100 1.08 -18.67 6.89
CA GLU A 100 -0.27 -18.93 7.43
C GLU A 100 -0.58 -20.43 7.51
N LEU A 101 -0.23 -21.22 6.49
CA LEU A 101 -0.44 -22.67 6.51
C LEU A 101 0.42 -23.37 7.58
N ASN A 102 1.66 -22.91 7.78
CA ASN A 102 2.53 -23.42 8.83
C ASN A 102 1.98 -23.08 10.23
N ASP A 103 1.45 -21.88 10.42
CA ASP A 103 0.82 -21.48 11.68
C ASP A 103 -0.43 -22.32 11.98
N ILE A 104 -1.31 -22.53 10.98
CA ILE A 104 -2.48 -23.41 11.12
C ILE A 104 -2.07 -24.83 11.51
N THR A 105 -1.01 -25.36 10.91
CA THR A 105 -0.48 -26.70 11.22
C THR A 105 0.06 -26.77 12.65
N THR A 106 0.73 -25.72 13.11
CA THR A 106 1.37 -25.69 14.43
C THR A 106 0.35 -25.45 15.55
N ARG A 107 -0.65 -24.59 15.31
CA ARG A 107 -1.60 -24.11 16.31
C ARG A 107 -2.85 -24.98 16.43
N ASN A 108 -3.26 -25.68 15.37
CA ASN A 108 -4.51 -26.43 15.35
C ASN A 108 -4.29 -27.94 15.63
N SER A 109 -5.28 -28.61 16.22
CA SER A 109 -5.22 -30.05 16.56
C SER A 109 -5.07 -30.97 15.34
N ALA A 110 -5.32 -30.45 14.13
CA ALA A 110 -5.02 -31.10 12.86
C ALA A 110 -3.50 -31.33 12.62
N GLY A 111 -2.63 -30.54 13.27
CA GLY A 111 -1.17 -30.69 13.23
C GLY A 111 -0.66 -32.01 13.80
N ARG A 112 -1.44 -32.69 14.65
CA ARG A 112 -1.07 -34.02 15.16
C ARG A 112 -1.04 -35.10 14.08
N LEU A 113 -1.74 -34.88 12.96
CA LEU A 113 -1.83 -35.84 11.86
C LEU A 113 -1.07 -35.39 10.60
N ILE A 114 -0.64 -34.12 10.56
CA ILE A 114 0.01 -33.49 9.42
C ILE A 114 1.44 -33.14 9.80
N ASN A 115 2.42 -33.79 9.17
CA ASN A 115 3.84 -33.56 9.39
C ASN A 115 4.36 -32.32 8.64
N ASP A 116 3.88 -32.11 7.42
CA ASP A 116 4.39 -31.06 6.53
C ASP A 116 3.30 -30.61 5.55
N ILE A 117 3.22 -29.31 5.31
CA ILE A 117 2.32 -28.68 4.34
C ILE A 117 3.15 -27.73 3.50
N ARG A 118 3.15 -27.90 2.18
CA ARG A 118 3.90 -27.01 1.28
C ARG A 118 3.07 -26.55 0.09
N ILE A 119 3.11 -25.26 -0.18
CA ILE A 119 2.54 -24.69 -1.40
C ILE A 119 3.47 -25.03 -2.57
N ARG A 120 2.96 -25.84 -3.51
CA ARG A 120 3.66 -26.25 -4.72
C ARG A 120 3.49 -25.25 -5.85
N GLN A 121 2.27 -24.80 -6.07
CA GLN A 121 1.92 -23.87 -7.14
C GLN A 121 0.90 -22.85 -6.62
N LEU A 122 1.02 -21.63 -7.12
CA LEU A 122 0.16 -20.52 -6.78
C LEU A 122 -0.21 -19.75 -8.04
N SER A 123 -1.51 -19.58 -8.25
CA SER A 123 -2.12 -18.73 -9.27
C SER A 123 -2.93 -17.65 -8.58
N LEU A 124 -2.66 -16.38 -8.89
CA LEU A 124 -3.40 -15.25 -8.33
C LEU A 124 -4.79 -15.07 -8.96
N GLY A 125 -5.12 -15.88 -9.98
CA GLY A 125 -6.34 -15.76 -10.76
C GLY A 125 -6.16 -14.84 -11.97
N THR A 126 -7.26 -14.34 -12.51
CA THR A 126 -7.29 -13.54 -13.75
C THR A 126 -7.88 -12.15 -13.54
N LYS A 127 -8.49 -11.88 -12.39
CA LYS A 127 -9.22 -10.63 -12.09
C LYS A 127 -8.84 -10.12 -10.72
N PHE A 128 -8.79 -8.80 -10.57
CA PHE A 128 -8.72 -8.13 -9.28
C PHE A 128 -10.11 -8.14 -8.59
N PRO A 129 -10.21 -8.15 -7.25
CA PRO A 129 -11.48 -7.98 -6.54
C PRO A 129 -12.19 -6.69 -6.93
N LEU A 130 -13.47 -6.78 -7.28
CA LEU A 130 -14.29 -5.62 -7.63
C LEU A 130 -14.74 -4.91 -6.34
N ILE A 131 -14.50 -3.60 -6.25
CA ILE A 131 -15.05 -2.74 -5.20
C ILE A 131 -16.31 -2.09 -5.76
N ASN A 132 -17.47 -2.64 -5.41
CA ASN A 132 -18.76 -2.16 -5.94
C ASN A 132 -19.08 -0.77 -5.40
N SER A 133 -18.99 -0.61 -4.08
CA SER A 133 -19.31 0.61 -3.38
C SER A 133 -18.46 0.80 -2.13
N ILE A 134 -18.27 2.06 -1.74
CA ILE A 134 -17.63 2.46 -0.49
C ILE A 134 -18.52 3.44 0.28
N ARG A 135 -18.39 3.45 1.60
CA ARG A 135 -18.89 4.52 2.47
C ARG A 135 -17.99 4.72 3.67
N VAL A 136 -18.10 5.87 4.30
CA VAL A 136 -17.51 6.15 5.59
C VAL A 136 -18.46 5.68 6.69
N GLU A 137 -18.00 4.76 7.53
CA GLU A 137 -18.72 4.28 8.71
C GLU A 137 -18.51 5.22 9.89
N LYS A 138 -17.25 5.60 10.14
CA LYS A 138 -16.85 6.39 11.31
C LYS A 138 -15.65 7.27 10.99
N VAL A 139 -15.62 8.47 11.59
CA VAL A 139 -14.47 9.37 11.60
C VAL A 139 -14.25 9.87 13.02
N ASP A 140 -13.03 9.70 13.52
CA ASP A 140 -12.55 10.30 14.75
C ASP A 140 -11.56 11.42 14.39
N MET A 141 -11.83 12.62 14.90
CA MET A 141 -10.99 13.80 14.69
C MET A 141 -9.93 13.89 15.78
N ALA A 142 -8.75 14.38 15.43
CA ALA A 142 -7.73 14.72 16.42
C ALA A 142 -8.16 15.92 17.29
N GLU A 143 -7.47 16.16 18.41
CA GLU A 143 -7.75 17.26 19.34
C GLU A 143 -7.75 18.64 18.66
N ASP A 144 -6.90 18.80 17.64
CA ASP A 144 -6.78 20.01 16.83
C ASP A 144 -7.99 20.26 15.89
N ARG A 145 -8.90 19.27 15.75
CA ARG A 145 -10.06 19.24 14.84
C ARG A 145 -9.76 19.52 13.37
N ASN A 146 -8.48 19.55 13.02
CA ASN A 146 -7.97 19.90 11.70
C ASN A 146 -7.38 18.68 10.99
N SER A 147 -7.15 17.59 11.72
CA SER A 147 -6.70 16.32 11.16
C SER A 147 -7.55 15.13 11.60
N PHE A 148 -7.54 14.08 10.79
CA PHE A 148 -8.21 12.82 11.12
C PHE A 148 -7.28 11.95 11.97
N GLU A 149 -7.82 11.40 13.06
CA GLU A 149 -7.12 10.42 13.89
C GLU A 149 -7.43 9.00 13.42
N THR A 150 -8.71 8.69 13.18
CA THR A 150 -9.15 7.39 12.67
C THR A 150 -10.28 7.55 11.67
N ILE A 151 -10.21 6.82 10.55
CA ILE A 151 -11.28 6.74 9.55
C ILE A 151 -11.60 5.27 9.33
N VAL A 152 -12.88 4.94 9.36
CA VAL A 152 -13.40 3.60 9.10
C VAL A 152 -14.26 3.63 7.85
N PHE A 153 -13.90 2.82 6.87
CA PHE A 153 -14.64 2.63 5.63
C PHE A 153 -15.31 1.26 5.59
N LEU A 154 -16.46 1.19 4.92
CA LEU A 154 -17.08 -0.06 4.52
C LEU A 154 -17.00 -0.18 3.00
N LEU A 155 -16.47 -1.29 2.53
CA LEU A 155 -16.29 -1.62 1.12
C LEU A 155 -17.14 -2.85 0.80
N ASP A 156 -18.00 -2.76 -0.21
CA ASP A 156 -18.63 -3.94 -0.80
C ASP A 156 -17.71 -4.55 -1.85
N ILE A 157 -17.22 -5.76 -1.57
CA ILE A 157 -16.23 -6.45 -2.40
C ILE A 157 -16.83 -7.71 -3.00
N ASP A 158 -16.60 -7.92 -4.30
CA ASP A 158 -16.91 -9.17 -5.01
C ASP A 158 -15.69 -9.64 -5.83
N TYR A 159 -15.20 -10.83 -5.51
CA TYR A 159 -14.09 -11.47 -6.19
C TYR A 159 -14.53 -12.73 -6.92
N THR A 160 -14.25 -12.78 -8.22
CA THR A 160 -14.49 -13.93 -9.12
C THR A 160 -13.27 -14.24 -10.00
N GLY A 161 -12.06 -13.98 -9.47
CA GLY A 161 -10.82 -14.09 -10.23
C GLY A 161 -10.22 -15.49 -10.33
N GLY A 162 -10.66 -16.45 -9.51
CA GLY A 162 -10.21 -17.84 -9.61
C GLY A 162 -8.82 -18.10 -9.01
N PHE A 163 -8.45 -17.41 -7.94
CA PHE A 163 -7.23 -17.68 -7.17
C PHE A 163 -7.12 -19.16 -6.84
N GLU A 164 -5.96 -19.77 -7.10
CA GLU A 164 -5.75 -21.21 -6.90
C GLU A 164 -4.40 -21.50 -6.25
N ALA A 165 -4.42 -22.33 -5.21
CA ALA A 165 -3.23 -22.85 -4.55
C ALA A 165 -3.22 -24.38 -4.62
N SER A 166 -2.12 -24.94 -5.11
CA SER A 166 -1.83 -26.37 -5.02
C SER A 166 -0.85 -26.61 -3.86
N ILE A 167 -1.23 -27.52 -2.97
CA ILE A 167 -0.60 -27.78 -1.69
C ILE A 167 -0.28 -29.28 -1.62
N ASP A 168 0.96 -29.63 -1.36
CA ASP A 168 1.35 -30.99 -1.02
C ASP A 168 1.31 -31.13 0.51
N VAL A 169 0.64 -32.17 1.01
CA VAL A 169 0.44 -32.46 2.43
C VAL A 169 0.98 -33.84 2.75
N SER A 170 1.89 -33.91 3.72
CA SER A 170 2.48 -35.15 4.22
C SER A 170 1.93 -35.46 5.60
N THR A 171 1.40 -36.67 5.77
CA THR A 171 0.77 -37.12 7.04
C THR A 171 1.70 -38.01 7.84
N VAL A 172 1.43 -38.14 9.15
CA VAL A 172 2.15 -39.08 10.06
C VAL A 172 2.08 -40.53 9.62
N PHE A 173 1.07 -40.91 8.83
CA PHE A 173 0.89 -42.27 8.30
C PHE A 173 1.67 -42.55 7.01
N ASN A 174 2.69 -41.74 6.70
CA ASN A 174 3.49 -41.81 5.48
C ASN A 174 2.65 -41.74 4.19
N ARG A 175 1.48 -41.10 4.25
CA ARG A 175 0.64 -40.82 3.08
C ARG A 175 0.85 -39.39 2.64
N ASN A 176 1.15 -39.23 1.36
CA ASN A 176 1.28 -37.95 0.71
C ASN A 176 0.01 -37.69 -0.10
N MET A 177 -0.58 -36.51 0.08
CA MET A 177 -1.70 -36.07 -0.74
C MET A 177 -1.39 -34.73 -1.38
N ARG A 178 -2.00 -34.47 -2.53
CA ARG A 178 -2.05 -33.15 -3.13
C ARG A 178 -3.45 -32.59 -3.03
N LEU A 179 -3.53 -31.39 -2.49
CA LEU A 179 -4.71 -30.57 -2.37
C LEU A 179 -4.61 -29.43 -3.38
N SER A 180 -5.67 -29.16 -4.13
CA SER A 180 -5.82 -27.96 -4.95
C SER A 180 -7.06 -27.24 -4.44
N VAL A 181 -6.89 -26.00 -4.00
CA VAL A 181 -7.99 -25.13 -3.54
C VAL A 181 -8.08 -23.96 -4.50
N LYS A 182 -9.23 -23.81 -5.14
CA LYS A 182 -9.55 -22.70 -6.03
C LYS A 182 -10.71 -21.90 -5.47
N ILE A 183 -10.54 -20.59 -5.33
CA ILE A 183 -11.59 -19.68 -4.84
C ILE A 183 -12.39 -19.22 -6.06
N THR A 184 -13.61 -19.71 -6.22
CA THR A 184 -14.49 -19.35 -7.33
C THR A 184 -15.22 -18.05 -7.06
N LYS A 185 -15.63 -17.83 -5.81
CA LYS A 185 -16.29 -16.60 -5.37
C LYS A 185 -15.89 -16.23 -3.94
N LEU A 186 -15.61 -14.96 -3.72
CA LEU A 186 -15.48 -14.36 -2.39
C LEU A 186 -16.16 -12.99 -2.40
N ALA A 187 -17.29 -12.87 -1.70
CA ALA A 187 -18.05 -11.62 -1.67
C ALA A 187 -18.51 -11.25 -0.25
N GLY A 188 -18.49 -9.97 0.08
CA GLY A 188 -18.96 -9.47 1.37
C GLY A 188 -18.52 -8.04 1.67
N LEU A 189 -19.05 -7.53 2.78
CA LEU A 189 -18.67 -6.21 3.30
C LEU A 189 -17.34 -6.30 4.07
N VAL A 190 -16.39 -5.47 3.69
CA VAL A 190 -15.08 -5.34 4.32
C VAL A 190 -14.99 -3.99 5.00
N ARG A 191 -14.57 -4.00 6.27
CA ARG A 191 -14.21 -2.83 7.04
C ARG A 191 -12.72 -2.55 6.84
N LEU A 192 -12.40 -1.34 6.38
CA LEU A 192 -11.05 -0.80 6.32
C LEU A 192 -10.90 0.28 7.39
N ILE A 193 -9.99 0.09 8.32
CA ILE A 193 -9.67 1.09 9.35
C ILE A 193 -8.31 1.69 9.03
N LEU A 194 -8.24 3.01 8.97
CA LEU A 194 -7.00 3.78 8.92
C LEU A 194 -6.89 4.55 10.23
N SER A 195 -5.85 4.34 11.01
CA SER A 195 -5.68 5.00 12.30
C SER A 195 -4.24 5.43 12.54
N ARG A 196 -4.06 6.48 13.34
CA ARG A 196 -2.76 7.04 13.72
C ARG A 196 -2.38 6.77 15.19
N ASN A 197 -3.29 6.21 15.99
CA ASN A 197 -3.12 6.03 17.43
C ASN A 197 -3.13 4.54 17.82
N PRO A 198 -2.11 4.01 18.53
CA PRO A 198 -0.88 4.69 19.00
C PRO A 198 0.20 4.88 17.93
N TYR A 199 0.08 4.22 16.78
CA TYR A 199 0.95 4.38 15.61
C TYR A 199 0.10 4.33 14.33
N ASN A 200 0.68 4.73 13.19
CA ASN A 200 0.01 4.60 11.91
C ASN A 200 -0.19 3.13 11.53
N TYR A 201 -1.43 2.68 11.43
CA TYR A 201 -1.76 1.34 10.96
C TYR A 201 -3.00 1.34 10.08
N TRP A 202 -3.14 0.25 9.33
CA TRP A 202 -4.34 -0.06 8.60
C TRP A 202 -4.76 -1.50 8.87
N THR A 203 -6.06 -1.75 8.91
CA THR A 203 -6.61 -3.10 9.04
C THR A 203 -7.73 -3.31 8.03
N PHE A 204 -7.86 -4.55 7.58
CA PHE A 204 -8.99 -5.01 6.78
C PHE A 204 -9.61 -6.23 7.45
N SER A 205 -10.93 -6.22 7.59
CA SER A 205 -11.67 -7.36 8.13
C SER A 205 -13.05 -7.45 7.49
N PHE A 206 -13.58 -8.65 7.35
CA PHE A 206 -14.98 -8.79 6.96
C PHE A 206 -15.89 -8.39 8.13
N VAL A 207 -16.94 -7.63 7.85
CA VAL A 207 -17.94 -7.22 8.85
C VAL A 207 -18.74 -8.42 9.36
N SER A 208 -19.04 -9.34 8.45
CA SER A 208 -19.76 -10.59 8.71
C SER A 208 -19.10 -11.74 7.95
N ALA A 209 -19.52 -12.98 8.20
CA ALA A 209 -19.04 -14.11 7.42
C ALA A 209 -19.26 -13.86 5.91
N PRO A 210 -18.20 -13.87 5.08
CA PRO A 210 -18.33 -13.60 3.66
C PRO A 210 -18.96 -14.80 2.94
N LYS A 211 -19.53 -14.53 1.77
CA LYS A 211 -19.89 -15.59 0.81
C LYS A 211 -18.60 -16.13 0.21
N PHE A 212 -18.17 -17.29 0.68
CA PHE A 212 -16.94 -17.93 0.27
C PHE A 212 -17.25 -19.27 -0.40
N GLU A 213 -16.92 -19.40 -1.68
CA GLU A 213 -17.14 -20.60 -2.48
C GLU A 213 -15.77 -21.15 -2.92
N PRO A 214 -15.23 -22.15 -2.19
CA PRO A 214 -14.04 -22.86 -2.60
C PRO A 214 -14.38 -24.11 -3.42
N GLU A 215 -13.68 -24.31 -4.52
CA GLU A 215 -13.59 -25.57 -5.23
C GLU A 215 -12.34 -26.32 -4.75
N VAL A 216 -12.53 -27.51 -4.16
CA VAL A 216 -11.44 -28.28 -3.56
C VAL A 216 -11.27 -29.61 -4.29
N ARG A 217 -10.05 -29.88 -4.75
CA ARG A 217 -9.66 -31.13 -5.41
C ARG A 217 -8.56 -31.83 -4.64
N PHE A 218 -8.70 -33.13 -4.44
CA PHE A 218 -7.72 -33.96 -3.75
C PHE A 218 -7.19 -35.05 -4.66
N LYS A 219 -5.90 -35.35 -4.57
CA LYS A 219 -5.27 -36.50 -5.20
C LYS A 219 -4.39 -37.20 -4.17
N LEU A 220 -4.78 -38.41 -3.77
CA LEU A 220 -3.94 -39.25 -2.91
C LEU A 220 -2.85 -39.93 -3.74
N PHE A 221 -1.62 -39.89 -3.23
CA PHE A 221 -0.54 -40.74 -3.71
C PHE A 221 -0.43 -41.94 -2.78
N PHE A 222 -0.99 -43.07 -3.20
CA PHE A 222 -0.67 -44.35 -2.58
C PHE A 222 0.66 -44.84 -3.16
N PHE A 223 1.75 -44.66 -2.42
CA PHE A 223 2.93 -45.49 -2.63
C PHE A 223 2.58 -46.89 -2.13
N PHE A 224 2.18 -47.79 -3.02
CA PHE A 224 2.39 -49.20 -2.78
C PHE A 224 3.91 -49.39 -2.74
N SER A 225 4.48 -49.54 -1.55
CA SER A 225 5.80 -50.17 -1.45
C SER A 225 5.64 -51.53 -2.09
N LYS A 226 6.30 -51.74 -3.23
CA LYS A 226 6.61 -53.10 -3.64
C LYS A 226 7.39 -53.73 -2.49
N ILE A 227 6.94 -54.92 -2.15
CA ILE A 227 7.46 -55.84 -1.14
C ILE A 227 8.97 -56.00 -1.27
#